data_AF-A0A231RA72-F1
#
_entry.id   AF-A0A231RA72-F1
#
_cell.length_a   1.000
_cell.length_b   1.000
_cell.length_c   1.000
_cell.angle_alpha   90.00
_cell.angle_beta   90.00
_cell.angle_gamma   90.00
#
_symmetry.space_group_name_H-M   'P 1'
#
loop_
_entity.id
_entity.type
_entity.pdbx_description
1 polymer ?
#
loop_
_entity_poly.entity_id
_entity_poly.type
_entity_poly.pdbx_seq_one_letter_code
_entity_poly.pdbx_strand_id
1 'polypeptide(L)'
;MLRPSHKLNERRTRKGGFGLVRKRGKLSRCVRRRKRCCKCCRCVKRRRSANRTKRGGTRAGRRSRNRRRGAAEVRVRPVSVFPAVTRHFHVLPADLDFRAEVAIPATAFVNDDGAPSTELPIAGEQGYYNLYVNGVMQQGKLYRVVPGAVSIVATGQTLKAGTAIVLETVRFRAEAG
;
A
#
# COMPACT_ATOMS: atom_id res chain seq x y z
N MET A 1 -1.76 55.55 9.31
CA MET A 1 -2.93 55.27 10.17
C MET A 1 -2.79 53.85 10.71
N LEU A 2 -2.98 53.67 12.01
CA LEU A 2 -2.51 52.56 12.84
C LEU A 2 -3.69 51.84 13.52
N ARG A 3 -3.60 50.49 13.61
CA ARG A 3 -4.33 49.51 14.48
C ARG A 3 -5.78 49.13 14.08
N PRO A 4 -6.39 48.03 14.63
CA PRO A 4 -5.88 46.93 15.50
C PRO A 4 -6.22 45.49 14.97
N SER A 5 -5.44 44.43 15.24
CA SER A 5 -5.47 43.53 16.43
C SER A 5 -6.85 43.03 16.90
N HIS A 6 -7.21 41.78 16.56
CA HIS A 6 -8.18 40.99 17.32
C HIS A 6 -7.62 39.59 17.64
N LYS A 7 -7.24 39.43 18.92
CA LYS A 7 -7.07 38.15 19.59
C LYS A 7 -8.45 37.60 19.94
N LEU A 8 -8.69 36.31 19.71
CA LEU A 8 -9.83 35.58 20.28
C LEU A 8 -9.34 34.36 21.05
N ASN A 9 -10.14 34.03 22.05
CA ASN A 9 -9.76 33.54 23.36
C ASN A 9 -9.85 32.01 23.47
N GLU A 10 -9.01 31.45 24.33
CA GLU A 10 -9.03 30.05 24.76
C GLU A 10 -10.35 29.74 25.50
N ARG A 11 -10.91 28.53 25.27
CA ARG A 11 -11.79 27.87 26.24
C ARG A 11 -11.41 26.40 26.44
N ARG A 12 -10.79 26.21 27.60
CA ARG A 12 -10.63 25.01 28.44
C ARG A 12 -11.65 23.90 28.20
N THR A 13 -11.14 22.67 28.01
CA THR A 13 -11.88 21.44 28.30
C THR A 13 -11.09 20.51 29.24
N ARG A 14 -11.66 20.36 30.44
CA ARG A 14 -11.75 19.17 31.29
C ARG A 14 -10.46 18.48 31.79
N LYS A 15 -10.12 18.82 33.04
CA LYS A 15 -9.35 18.02 33.99
C LYS A 15 -10.02 16.65 34.22
N GLY A 16 -9.35 15.56 33.83
CA GLY A 16 -9.65 14.20 34.27
C GLY A 16 -8.65 13.79 35.35
N GLY A 17 -9.06 13.85 36.62
CA GLY A 17 -8.30 13.32 37.74
C GLY A 17 -8.54 11.82 37.89
N PHE A 18 -7.48 11.03 37.87
CA PHE A 18 -7.52 9.63 38.33
C PHE A 18 -6.85 9.54 39.69
N GLY A 19 -7.70 9.40 40.71
CA GLY A 19 -7.31 9.18 42.09
C GLY A 19 -6.71 7.79 42.29
N LEU A 20 -5.59 7.77 43.01
CA LEU A 20 -5.00 6.58 43.61
C LEU A 20 -5.96 6.01 44.66
N VAL A 21 -6.43 4.77 44.49
CA VAL A 21 -7.06 4.01 45.58
C VAL A 21 -6.25 2.75 45.82
N ARG A 22 -5.40 2.82 46.85
CA ARG A 22 -4.73 1.68 47.47
C ARG A 22 -5.76 0.86 48.24
N LYS A 23 -6.12 -0.33 47.77
CA LYS A 23 -6.79 -1.34 48.61
C LYS A 23 -5.75 -2.28 49.22
N ARG A 24 -5.45 -2.05 50.51
CA ARG A 24 -4.84 -3.02 51.42
C ARG A 24 -5.94 -3.99 51.87
N GLY A 25 -5.81 -5.27 51.54
CA GLY A 25 -6.66 -6.34 52.06
C GLY A 25 -5.82 -7.39 52.78
N LYS A 26 -5.84 -7.37 54.12
CA LYS A 26 -5.26 -8.39 54.99
C LYS A 26 -6.10 -9.66 54.96
N LEU A 27 -5.42 -10.78 55.16
CA LEU A 27 -5.96 -12.14 55.36
C LEU A 27 -7.12 -12.18 56.38
N SER A 28 -8.12 -13.02 56.12
CA SER A 28 -8.63 -13.91 57.17
C SER A 28 -9.36 -15.14 56.62
N ARG A 29 -9.01 -16.29 57.23
CA ARG A 29 -9.88 -17.42 57.60
C ARG A 29 -10.51 -18.26 56.48
N CYS A 30 -9.90 -19.42 56.24
CA CYS A 30 -10.65 -20.64 56.00
C CYS A 30 -10.92 -21.30 57.37
N VAL A 31 -12.17 -21.22 57.83
CA VAL A 31 -12.70 -21.93 59.00
C VAL A 31 -13.52 -23.11 58.49
N ARG A 32 -13.03 -24.33 58.76
CA ARG A 32 -13.74 -25.62 58.95
C ARG A 32 -12.82 -26.73 58.43
N ARG A 33 -12.58 -27.83 59.12
CA ARG A 33 -12.80 -28.27 60.51
C ARG A 33 -11.98 -29.56 60.59
N ARG A 34 -11.28 -29.76 61.71
CA ARG A 34 -10.74 -31.05 62.19
C ARG A 34 -9.59 -31.67 61.39
N LYS A 35 -8.36 -31.31 61.75
CA LYS A 35 -7.46 -32.18 62.54
C LYS A 35 -6.19 -31.40 62.91
N ARG A 36 -6.23 -30.86 64.14
CA ARG A 36 -5.14 -30.49 65.05
C ARG A 36 -3.73 -30.38 64.46
N CYS A 37 -3.22 -29.16 64.37
CA CYS A 37 -1.81 -28.90 64.64
C CYS A 37 -1.74 -27.77 65.66
N CYS A 38 -1.68 -28.15 66.94
CA CYS A 38 -1.31 -27.23 68.01
C CYS A 38 0.21 -27.11 68.01
N LYS A 39 0.73 -25.88 68.02
CA LYS A 39 2.15 -25.57 68.21
C LYS A 39 2.50 -25.73 69.69
N CYS A 40 2.55 -26.96 70.18
CA CYS A 40 3.20 -27.29 71.43
C CYS A 40 3.90 -28.64 71.26
N CYS A 41 5.22 -28.64 71.42
CA CYS A 41 6.08 -29.79 71.75
C CYS A 41 6.26 -30.93 70.72
N ARG A 42 7.54 -31.10 70.32
CA ARG A 42 8.21 -32.36 69.95
C ARG A 42 7.50 -33.26 68.91
N CYS A 43 7.88 -33.11 67.64
CA CYS A 43 7.92 -34.23 66.70
C CYS A 43 9.00 -34.04 65.62
N VAL A 44 10.19 -33.63 66.06
CA VAL A 44 11.41 -33.85 65.28
C VAL A 44 11.74 -35.33 65.43
N LYS A 45 11.88 -36.06 64.31
CA LYS A 45 12.21 -37.49 64.20
C LYS A 45 11.04 -38.49 64.25
N ARG A 46 10.16 -38.49 63.24
CA ARG A 46 9.47 -39.73 62.79
C ARG A 46 8.81 -39.60 61.42
N ARG A 47 9.57 -39.19 60.39
CA ARG A 47 9.21 -39.41 58.97
C ARG A 47 10.43 -39.72 58.08
N ARG A 48 11.45 -40.36 58.65
CA ARG A 48 12.39 -41.17 57.86
C ARG A 48 11.82 -42.59 57.86
N SER A 49 11.23 -43.03 56.75
CA SER A 49 10.95 -44.43 56.36
C SER A 49 9.73 -44.63 55.44
N ALA A 50 9.11 -43.60 54.88
CA ALA A 50 8.00 -43.77 53.93
C ALA A 50 8.18 -42.97 52.63
N ASN A 51 9.39 -42.92 52.08
CA ASN A 51 9.60 -42.37 50.74
C ASN A 51 10.75 -43.07 49.98
N ARG A 52 10.85 -44.40 50.17
CA ARG A 52 11.81 -45.27 49.46
C ARG A 52 11.06 -46.25 48.56
N THR A 53 10.12 -45.76 47.77
CA THR A 53 9.60 -46.44 46.58
C THR A 53 9.10 -45.36 45.62
N LYS A 54 9.39 -45.51 44.33
CA LYS A 54 9.17 -44.52 43.23
C LYS A 54 10.29 -43.50 42.99
N ARG A 55 11.55 -43.95 43.05
CA ARG A 55 12.62 -43.44 42.16
C ARG A 55 12.98 -44.54 41.17
N GLY A 56 12.03 -44.84 40.30
CA GLY A 56 12.14 -45.79 39.20
C GLY A 56 11.24 -45.34 38.05
N GLY A 57 11.16 -44.02 37.83
CA GLY A 57 10.59 -43.46 36.62
C GLY A 57 11.72 -43.39 35.61
N THR A 58 11.64 -44.23 34.59
CA THR A 58 12.44 -44.15 33.36
C THR A 58 12.73 -42.69 33.02
N ARG A 59 14.00 -42.35 32.79
CA ARG A 59 14.39 -41.10 32.12
C ARG A 59 13.78 -41.15 30.71
N ALA A 60 12.49 -40.85 30.59
CA ALA A 60 11.90 -40.46 29.33
C ALA A 60 12.55 -39.11 29.02
N GLY A 61 13.64 -39.17 28.26
CA GLY A 61 14.34 -38.00 27.79
C GLY A 61 13.32 -37.04 27.22
N ARG A 62 13.22 -35.84 27.80
CA ARG A 62 12.56 -34.72 27.14
C ARG A 62 13.38 -34.44 25.88
N ARG A 63 13.07 -35.16 24.79
CA ARG A 63 13.48 -34.77 23.45
C ARG A 63 12.82 -33.42 23.23
N SER A 64 13.61 -32.35 23.36
CA SER A 64 13.31 -31.06 22.79
C SER A 64 12.87 -31.33 21.36
N ARG A 65 11.57 -31.20 21.08
CA ARG A 65 11.08 -31.16 19.71
C ARG A 65 11.59 -29.82 19.19
N ASN A 66 12.82 -29.84 18.69
CA ASN A 66 13.34 -28.78 17.87
C ASN A 66 12.44 -28.78 16.63
N ARG A 67 11.34 -28.03 16.69
CA ARG A 67 10.48 -27.75 15.54
C ARG A 67 11.38 -26.97 14.60
N ARG A 68 12.07 -27.69 13.70
CA ARG A 68 12.65 -27.12 12.50
C ARG A 68 11.50 -26.39 11.83
N ARG A 69 11.42 -25.08 12.04
CA ARG A 69 10.62 -24.21 11.19
C ARG A 69 11.29 -24.35 9.83
N GLY A 70 10.75 -25.21 8.98
CA GLY A 70 11.21 -25.29 7.60
C GLY A 70 11.16 -23.87 7.07
N ALA A 71 12.30 -23.37 6.57
CA ALA A 71 12.27 -22.16 5.78
C ALA A 71 11.30 -22.47 4.62
N ALA A 72 10.17 -21.75 4.57
CA ALA A 72 9.28 -21.86 3.44
C ALA A 72 10.10 -21.41 2.22
N GLU A 73 10.38 -22.34 1.32
CA GLU A 73 11.08 -22.07 0.09
C GLU A 73 10.20 -21.11 -0.75
N VAL A 74 10.71 -19.92 -1.02
CA VAL A 74 10.02 -18.96 -1.89
C VAL A 74 10.14 -19.48 -3.31
N ARG A 75 9.10 -20.16 -3.78
CA ARG A 75 9.01 -20.61 -5.18
C ARG A 75 8.72 -19.40 -6.07
N VAL A 76 9.76 -18.84 -6.68
CA VAL A 76 9.61 -17.85 -7.74
C VAL A 76 9.13 -18.58 -9.00
N ARG A 77 8.01 -18.13 -9.55
CA ARG A 77 7.54 -18.57 -10.87
C ARG A 77 8.01 -17.56 -11.92
N PRO A 78 8.42 -18.02 -13.12
CA PRO A 78 8.71 -17.10 -14.22
C PRO A 78 7.45 -16.32 -14.58
N VAL A 79 7.63 -15.05 -14.96
CA VAL A 79 6.58 -14.18 -15.49
C VAL A 79 7.03 -13.73 -16.87
N SER A 80 6.15 -13.87 -17.86
CA SER A 80 6.36 -13.31 -19.21
C SER A 80 5.62 -11.99 -19.31
N VAL A 81 6.26 -10.98 -19.89
CA VAL A 81 5.66 -9.66 -20.11
C VAL A 81 5.59 -9.40 -21.60
N PHE A 82 4.39 -9.11 -22.10
CA PHE A 82 4.13 -8.85 -23.51
C PHE A 82 3.71 -7.38 -23.70
N PRO A 83 4.46 -6.58 -24.47
CA PRO A 83 4.03 -5.25 -24.85
C PRO A 83 3.01 -5.31 -26.00
N ALA A 84 2.03 -4.42 -25.96
CA ALA A 84 1.13 -4.11 -27.04
C ALA A 84 1.27 -2.61 -27.36
N VAL A 85 1.61 -2.30 -28.61
CA VAL A 85 1.82 -0.92 -29.07
C VAL A 85 0.77 -0.59 -30.12
N THR A 86 0.16 0.59 -30.01
CA THR A 86 -0.78 1.12 -30.99
C THR A 86 -0.46 2.59 -31.24
N ARG A 87 -0.48 3.02 -32.50
CA ARG A 87 -0.17 4.39 -32.91
C ARG A 87 -1.34 5.02 -33.63
N HIS A 88 -1.50 6.32 -33.40
CA HIS A 88 -2.55 7.14 -33.96
C HIS A 88 -1.88 8.36 -34.59
N PHE A 89 -2.14 8.60 -35.87
CA PHE A 89 -1.49 9.60 -36.68
C PHE A 89 -2.47 10.70 -37.07
N HIS A 90 -2.07 11.95 -36.92
CA HIS A 90 -2.82 13.11 -37.39
C HIS A 90 -1.86 14.06 -38.11
N VAL A 91 -2.24 14.51 -39.30
CA VAL A 91 -1.52 15.56 -40.03
C VAL A 91 -2.36 16.82 -39.96
N LEU A 92 -1.78 17.91 -39.48
CA LEU A 92 -2.51 19.17 -39.34
C LEU A 92 -3.00 19.67 -40.73
N PRO A 93 -4.31 19.86 -40.92
CA PRO A 93 -4.85 20.34 -42.19
C PRO A 93 -4.64 21.85 -42.41
N ALA A 94 -4.38 22.60 -41.34
CA ALA A 94 -4.14 24.03 -41.34
C ALA A 94 -3.16 24.41 -40.22
N ASP A 95 -2.66 25.64 -40.27
CA ASP A 95 -1.85 26.20 -39.19
C ASP A 95 -2.65 26.19 -37.87
N LEU A 96 -2.00 25.79 -36.78
CA LEU A 96 -2.61 25.65 -35.47
C LEU A 96 -1.83 26.46 -34.44
N ASP A 97 -2.53 27.42 -33.80
CA ASP A 97 -1.95 28.31 -32.80
C ASP A 97 -2.10 27.74 -31.39
N PHE A 98 -1.00 27.31 -30.76
CA PHE A 98 -0.96 26.82 -29.37
C PHE A 98 -0.72 27.95 -28.34
N ARG A 99 -1.30 29.14 -28.58
CA ARG A 99 -1.45 30.17 -27.53
C ARG A 99 -2.44 29.79 -26.43
N ALA A 100 -3.34 28.86 -26.72
CA ALA A 100 -4.24 28.24 -25.76
C ALA A 100 -4.09 26.71 -25.80
N GLU A 101 -4.64 26.02 -24.80
CA GLU A 101 -4.77 24.56 -24.87
C GLU A 101 -5.63 24.19 -26.08
N VAL A 102 -5.19 23.19 -26.83
CA VAL A 102 -5.94 22.66 -27.98
C VAL A 102 -6.25 21.20 -27.76
N ALA A 103 -7.52 20.84 -27.94
CA ALA A 103 -7.99 19.47 -27.96
C ALA A 103 -8.13 18.99 -29.41
N ILE A 104 -7.34 17.98 -29.78
CA ILE A 104 -7.46 17.29 -31.07
C ILE A 104 -8.36 16.07 -30.85
N PRO A 105 -9.53 16.00 -31.53
CA PRO A 105 -10.46 14.90 -31.31
C PRO A 105 -9.89 13.57 -31.84
N ALA A 106 -10.29 12.46 -31.24
CA ALA A 106 -9.90 11.12 -31.65
C ALA A 106 -10.21 10.85 -33.13
N THR A 107 -11.33 11.37 -33.61
CA THR A 107 -11.78 11.28 -35.01
C THR A 107 -10.89 11.97 -36.03
N ALA A 108 -9.95 12.81 -35.58
CA ALA A 108 -8.95 13.41 -36.45
C ALA A 108 -7.75 12.46 -36.73
N PHE A 109 -7.63 11.36 -35.97
CA PHE A 109 -6.53 10.43 -36.10
C PHE A 109 -6.89 9.23 -36.98
N VAL A 110 -5.87 8.69 -37.66
CA VAL A 110 -5.90 7.37 -38.29
C VAL A 110 -5.05 6.39 -37.48
N ASN A 111 -5.47 5.14 -37.37
CA ASN A 111 -4.76 4.11 -36.63
C ASN A 111 -3.68 3.41 -37.49
N ASP A 112 -3.00 2.41 -36.92
CA ASP A 112 -1.99 1.61 -37.63
C ASP A 112 -2.51 0.90 -38.89
N ASP A 113 -3.81 0.60 -38.97
CA ASP A 113 -4.45 -0.01 -40.14
C ASP A 113 -4.86 1.01 -41.21
N GLY A 114 -4.62 2.32 -40.96
CA GLY A 114 -5.04 3.41 -41.82
C GLY A 114 -6.53 3.76 -41.72
N ALA A 115 -7.25 3.19 -40.74
CA ALA A 115 -8.66 3.48 -40.53
C ALA A 115 -8.84 4.71 -39.62
N PRO A 116 -9.91 5.51 -39.81
CA PRO A 116 -10.26 6.59 -38.89
C PRO A 116 -10.51 6.05 -37.48
N SER A 117 -10.00 6.75 -36.48
CA SER A 117 -10.13 6.35 -35.08
C SER A 117 -11.42 6.91 -34.48
N THR A 118 -12.21 6.09 -33.81
CA THR A 118 -13.40 6.56 -33.07
C THR A 118 -13.05 6.96 -31.64
N GLU A 119 -12.08 6.27 -31.04
CA GLU A 119 -11.57 6.50 -29.70
C GLU A 119 -10.07 6.19 -29.61
N LEU A 120 -9.38 6.82 -28.66
CA LEU A 120 -7.99 6.60 -28.35
C LEU A 120 -7.85 5.55 -27.23
N PRO A 121 -6.91 4.59 -27.35
CA PRO A 121 -6.73 3.55 -26.34
C PRO A 121 -6.34 4.12 -24.98
N ILE A 122 -6.91 3.60 -23.90
CA ILE A 122 -6.52 3.96 -22.54
C ILE A 122 -5.29 3.13 -22.11
N ALA A 123 -4.17 3.79 -21.81
CA ALA A 123 -2.96 3.14 -21.32
C ALA A 123 -3.14 2.47 -19.94
N GLY A 124 -3.89 3.12 -19.03
CA GLY A 124 -4.15 2.63 -17.68
C GLY A 124 -2.88 2.55 -16.82
N GLU A 125 -2.91 1.76 -15.74
CA GLU A 125 -1.77 1.57 -14.82
C GLU A 125 -0.65 0.72 -15.43
N GLN A 126 -0.96 -0.03 -16.49
CA GLN A 126 -0.04 -0.98 -17.14
C GLN A 126 0.51 -0.42 -18.45
N GLY A 127 0.55 0.90 -18.60
CA GLY A 127 0.95 1.52 -19.84
C GLY A 127 1.30 2.99 -19.70
N TYR A 128 1.73 3.57 -20.81
CA TYR A 128 1.99 4.99 -20.94
C TYR A 128 1.71 5.46 -22.37
N TYR A 129 1.75 6.78 -22.54
CA TYR A 129 1.63 7.44 -23.83
C TYR A 129 2.93 8.16 -24.15
N ASN A 130 3.32 8.16 -25.42
CA ASN A 130 4.27 9.10 -25.98
C ASN A 130 3.55 9.95 -27.03
N LEU A 131 3.68 11.27 -26.94
CA LEU A 131 3.23 12.18 -27.99
C LEU A 131 4.44 12.68 -28.76
N TYR A 132 4.40 12.57 -30.08
CA TYR A 132 5.38 13.15 -30.98
C TYR A 132 4.74 14.26 -31.79
N VAL A 133 5.42 15.39 -31.90
CA VAL A 133 5.04 16.51 -32.75
C VAL A 133 6.20 16.77 -33.70
N ASN A 134 5.94 16.67 -35.00
CA ASN A 134 6.94 16.74 -36.05
C ASN A 134 8.15 15.80 -35.81
N GLY A 135 7.89 14.58 -35.30
CA GLY A 135 8.92 13.61 -34.96
C GLY A 135 9.64 13.84 -33.63
N VAL A 136 9.35 14.92 -32.90
CA VAL A 136 9.96 15.23 -31.60
C VAL A 136 9.06 14.79 -30.45
N MET A 137 9.57 13.95 -29.55
CA MET A 137 8.86 13.51 -28.35
C MET A 137 8.57 14.70 -27.43
N GLN A 138 7.33 14.80 -26.98
CA GLN A 138 6.86 15.83 -26.05
C GLN A 138 6.97 15.37 -24.60
N GLN A 139 7.20 16.32 -23.70
CA GLN A 139 7.18 16.06 -22.27
C GLN A 139 5.77 15.65 -21.82
N GLY A 140 5.65 14.64 -20.95
CA GLY A 140 4.35 14.11 -20.51
C GLY A 140 3.40 15.14 -19.85
N LYS A 141 3.93 16.23 -19.29
CA LYS A 141 3.13 17.32 -18.70
C LYS A 141 2.49 18.26 -19.73
N LEU A 142 2.92 18.19 -20.99
CA LEU A 142 2.46 19.08 -22.07
C LEU A 142 1.24 18.54 -22.80
N TYR A 143 0.78 17.34 -22.46
CA TYR A 143 -0.43 16.78 -23.06
C TYR A 143 -1.20 15.90 -22.10
N ARG A 144 -2.48 15.71 -22.41
CA ARG A 144 -3.38 14.79 -21.72
C ARG A 144 -4.13 13.98 -22.75
N VAL A 145 -4.24 12.68 -22.52
CA VAL A 145 -4.97 11.76 -23.38
C VAL A 145 -6.23 11.30 -22.66
N VAL A 146 -7.36 11.43 -23.35
CA VAL A 146 -8.63 10.80 -23.00
C VAL A 146 -9.16 10.05 -24.22
N PRO A 147 -10.11 9.11 -24.07
CA PRO A 147 -10.63 8.34 -25.22
C PRO A 147 -11.10 9.22 -26.37
N GLY A 148 -11.68 10.38 -26.09
CA GLY A 148 -12.20 11.27 -27.12
C GLY A 148 -11.20 12.25 -27.73
N ALA A 149 -10.02 12.46 -27.14
CA ALA A 149 -9.11 13.54 -27.58
C ALA A 149 -7.70 13.45 -26.98
N VAL A 150 -6.75 14.10 -27.68
CA VAL A 150 -5.46 14.53 -27.12
C VAL A 150 -5.52 16.04 -26.89
N SER A 151 -5.43 16.46 -25.63
CA SER A 151 -5.21 17.86 -25.27
C SER A 151 -3.71 18.17 -25.26
N ILE A 152 -3.31 19.27 -25.88
CA ILE A 152 -1.94 19.80 -25.84
C ILE A 152 -1.98 21.16 -25.17
N VAL A 153 -1.16 21.33 -24.12
CA VAL A 153 -1.08 22.56 -23.33
C VAL A 153 -0.51 23.69 -24.18
N ALA A 154 -0.94 24.92 -23.89
CA ALA A 154 -0.41 26.12 -24.54
C ALA A 154 1.13 26.20 -24.41
N THR A 155 1.81 26.28 -25.55
CA THR A 155 3.27 26.49 -25.63
C THR A 155 3.64 27.87 -26.15
N GLY A 156 2.66 28.64 -26.66
CA GLY A 156 2.86 29.92 -27.32
C GLY A 156 3.46 29.80 -28.72
N GLN A 157 3.51 28.59 -29.29
CA GLN A 157 4.02 28.31 -30.62
C GLN A 157 2.88 28.08 -31.62
N THR A 158 3.17 28.29 -32.91
CA THR A 158 2.25 27.93 -34.00
C THR A 158 2.84 26.75 -34.76
N LEU A 159 2.09 25.64 -34.83
CA LEU A 159 2.42 24.54 -35.72
C LEU A 159 1.89 24.83 -37.12
N LYS A 160 2.67 24.48 -38.13
CA LYS A 160 2.29 24.69 -39.53
C LYS A 160 1.45 23.54 -40.05
N ALA A 161 0.57 23.84 -41.02
CA ALA A 161 -0.11 22.81 -41.80
C ALA A 161 0.90 21.77 -42.31
N GLY A 162 0.51 20.49 -42.31
CA GLY A 162 1.38 19.37 -42.64
C GLY A 162 2.22 18.84 -41.48
N THR A 163 2.23 19.49 -40.31
CA THR A 163 2.91 18.96 -39.13
C THR A 163 2.27 17.64 -38.70
N ALA A 164 3.09 16.59 -38.58
CA ALA A 164 2.66 15.29 -38.09
C ALA A 164 2.57 15.27 -36.56
N ILE A 165 1.46 14.76 -36.04
CA ILE A 165 1.22 14.49 -34.63
C ILE A 165 0.96 13.00 -34.49
N VAL A 166 1.76 12.33 -33.65
CA VAL A 166 1.66 10.88 -33.44
C VAL A 166 1.47 10.61 -31.96
N LEU A 167 0.37 9.97 -31.61
CA LEU A 167 0.17 9.40 -30.29
C LEU A 167 0.54 7.91 -30.34
N GLU A 168 1.52 7.52 -29.55
CA GLU A 168 1.87 6.12 -29.32
C GLU A 168 1.39 5.71 -27.93
N THR A 169 0.61 4.63 -27.87
CA THR A 169 0.17 4.01 -26.63
C THR A 169 0.89 2.69 -26.47
N VAL A 170 1.60 2.52 -25.37
CA VAL A 170 2.28 1.28 -25.00
C VAL A 170 1.59 0.69 -23.79
N ARG A 171 1.18 -0.58 -23.87
CA ARG A 171 0.58 -1.35 -22.77
C ARG A 171 1.34 -2.64 -22.55
N PHE A 172 1.38 -3.11 -21.32
CA PHE A 172 2.02 -4.35 -20.93
C PHE A 172 1.00 -5.30 -20.33
N ARG A 173 1.05 -6.57 -20.74
CA ARG A 173 0.36 -7.65 -20.02
C ARG A 173 1.38 -8.63 -19.47
N ALA A 174 1.13 -9.13 -18.26
CA ALA A 174 1.97 -10.12 -17.61
C ALA A 174 1.22 -11.45 -17.50
N GLU A 175 1.90 -12.55 -17.80
CA GLU A 175 1.36 -13.90 -17.75
C GLU A 175 2.30 -14.79 -16.91
N ALA A 176 1.73 -15.60 -16.03
CA ALA A 176 2.48 -16.56 -15.24
C ALA A 176 2.90 -17.75 -16.11
N GLY A 177 4.15 -18.19 -15.97
CA GLY A 177 4.65 -19.42 -16.58
C GLY A 177 4.38 -20.69 -15.77
#